data_AF-A0A834W2T8-F1
#
_entry.id   AF-A0A834W2T8-F1
#
_cell.length_a   1.000
_cell.length_b   1.000
_cell.length_c   1.000
_cell.angle_alpha   90.00
_cell.angle_beta   90.00
_cell.angle_gamma   90.00
#
_symmetry.space_group_name_H-M   'P 1'
#
loop_
_entity.id
_entity.type
_entity.pdbx_description
1 polymer ?
#
loop_
_entity_poly.entity_id
_entity_poly.type
_entity_poly.pdbx_seq_one_letter_code
_entity_poly.pdbx_strand_id
1 'polypeptide(L)'
;MHLKNYALIEIDKMLRNNGRTLKDFPPLSIPDCENQLNYDKEALAAESTHLISTMTNEQRKFLDEIIHSTSKTEGAIFFVHGYGGTRKAYNWKALTIALRSQGHIVFIVTSS
;
A
#
# COMPACT_ATOMS: atom_id res chain seq x y z
N MET A 1 -13.73 -9.52 -1.41
CA MET A 1 -13.26 -8.28 -0.75
C MET A 1 -14.04 -8.10 0.55
N HIS A 2 -13.66 -8.76 1.65
CA HIS A 2 -14.58 -8.82 2.82
C HIS A 2 -13.99 -8.49 4.20
N LEU A 3 -12.66 -8.49 4.40
CA LEU A 3 -12.15 -8.45 5.78
C LEU A 3 -11.89 -7.04 6.34
N LYS A 4 -11.35 -6.10 5.54
CA LYS A 4 -11.04 -4.74 6.01
C LYS A 4 -12.27 -3.87 6.25
N ASN A 5 -13.37 -4.17 5.56
CA ASN A 5 -14.64 -3.49 5.78
C ASN A 5 -15.26 -3.91 7.12
N TYR A 6 -15.05 -5.15 7.57
CA TYR A 6 -15.69 -5.64 8.80
C TYR A 6 -15.20 -4.90 10.05
N ALA A 7 -13.88 -4.68 10.17
CA ALA A 7 -13.31 -3.97 11.31
C ALA A 7 -13.79 -2.52 11.39
N LEU A 8 -13.83 -1.80 10.26
CA LEU A 8 -14.30 -0.41 10.22
C LEU A 8 -15.81 -0.30 10.41
N ILE A 9 -16.59 -1.26 9.89
CA ILE A 9 -18.04 -1.35 10.13
C ILE A 9 -18.31 -1.60 11.62
N GLU A 10 -17.53 -2.46 12.27
CA GLU A 10 -17.72 -2.76 13.68
C GLU A 10 -17.33 -1.58 14.57
N ILE A 11 -16.26 -0.86 14.22
CA ILE A 11 -15.90 0.41 14.87
C ILE A 11 -17.02 1.45 14.67
N ASP A 12 -17.62 1.56 13.47
CA ASP A 12 -18.75 2.48 13.22
C ASP A 12 -19.97 2.14 14.08
N LYS A 13 -20.29 0.85 14.25
CA LYS A 13 -21.37 0.42 15.15
C LYS A 13 -21.09 0.83 16.60
N MET A 14 -19.86 0.62 17.09
CA MET A 14 -19.47 1.02 18.44
C MET A 14 -19.55 2.55 18.64
N LEU A 15 -19.18 3.32 17.61
CA LEU A 15 -19.28 4.78 17.65
C LEU A 15 -20.74 5.25 17.64
N ARG A 16 -21.61 4.64 16.84
CA ARG A 16 -23.04 4.97 16.78
C ARG A 16 -23.75 4.75 18.10
N ASN A 17 -23.37 3.71 18.84
CA ASN A 17 -23.87 3.47 20.19
C ASN A 17 -23.49 4.60 21.17
N ASN A 18 -22.46 5.38 20.85
CA ASN A 18 -22.01 6.55 21.62
C ASN A 18 -22.43 7.88 20.97
N GLY A 19 -23.35 7.87 19.99
CA GLY A 19 -23.85 9.08 19.31
C GLY A 19 -22.83 9.76 18.40
N ARG A 20 -21.77 9.04 18.01
CA ARG A 20 -20.73 9.49 17.07
C ARG A 20 -20.73 8.60 15.84
N THR A 21 -20.09 9.03 14.78
CA THR A 21 -19.90 8.27 13.54
C THR A 21 -18.45 8.38 13.08
N LEU A 22 -18.00 7.48 12.22
CA LEU A 22 -16.66 7.60 11.64
C LEU A 22 -16.44 8.92 10.87
N LYS A 23 -17.52 9.57 10.41
CA LYS A 23 -17.47 10.89 9.75
C LYS A 23 -17.03 12.01 10.70
N ASP A 24 -17.18 11.82 12.00
CA ASP A 24 -16.74 12.77 13.03
C ASP A 24 -15.22 12.69 13.29
N PHE A 25 -14.54 11.73 12.66
CA PHE A 25 -13.09 11.53 12.75
C PHE A 25 -12.47 11.62 11.35
N PRO A 26 -12.18 12.83 10.84
CA PRO A 26 -11.68 13.05 9.48
C PRO A 26 -10.45 12.22 9.05
N PRO A 27 -9.48 11.90 9.93
CA PRO A 27 -8.35 11.02 9.58
C PRO A 27 -8.77 9.57 9.30
N LEU A 28 -9.95 9.16 9.78
CA LEU A 28 -10.56 7.84 9.63
C LEU A 28 -11.75 7.87 8.65
N SER A 29 -12.06 9.01 8.05
CA SER A 29 -13.01 9.10 6.95
C SER A 29 -12.59 8.06 5.92
N ILE A 30 -13.52 7.13 5.65
CA ILE A 30 -13.37 6.11 4.61
C ILE A 30 -12.97 6.88 3.35
N PRO A 31 -11.71 6.80 2.88
CA PRO A 31 -11.39 7.38 1.59
C PRO A 31 -12.28 6.64 0.59
N ASP A 32 -12.97 7.36 -0.29
CA ASP A 32 -13.91 6.77 -1.28
C ASP A 32 -13.39 5.42 -1.77
N CYS A 33 -13.90 4.35 -1.15
CA CYS A 33 -13.29 3.02 -1.25
C CYS A 33 -13.42 2.46 -2.66
N GLU A 34 -14.32 3.04 -3.46
CA GLU A 34 -14.54 2.65 -4.85
C GLU A 34 -13.33 3.00 -5.73
N ASN A 35 -12.68 4.14 -5.49
CA ASN A 35 -11.58 4.61 -6.33
C ASN A 35 -10.20 4.11 -5.87
N GLN A 36 -10.06 3.73 -4.60
CA GLN A 36 -8.80 3.18 -4.07
C GLN A 36 -8.61 1.68 -4.33
N LEU A 37 -9.63 0.99 -4.87
CA LEU A 37 -9.60 -0.46 -5.07
C LEU A 37 -9.88 -0.86 -6.53
N ASN A 38 -10.32 0.09 -7.36
CA ASN A 38 -10.49 -0.07 -8.80
C ASN A 38 -9.24 0.39 -9.57
N TYR A 39 -8.07 -0.16 -9.23
CA TYR A 39 -6.88 0.07 -10.03
C TYR A 39 -6.93 -0.80 -11.28
N ASP A 40 -6.61 -0.22 -12.43
CA ASP A 40 -6.32 -1.00 -13.64
C ASP A 40 -5.03 -1.78 -13.42
N LYS A 41 -5.19 -3.07 -13.09
CA LYS A 41 -4.08 -3.97 -12.78
C LYS A 41 -3.18 -4.20 -13.99
N GLU A 42 -3.73 -4.15 -15.20
CA GLU A 42 -2.97 -4.35 -16.44
C GLU A 42 -2.10 -3.13 -16.72
N ALA A 43 -2.67 -1.92 -16.60
CA ALA A 43 -1.91 -0.68 -16.71
C ALA A 43 -0.82 -0.58 -15.64
N LEU A 44 -1.13 -0.95 -14.40
CA LEU A 44 -0.13 -0.98 -13.32
C LEU A 44 0.95 -2.06 -13.54
N ALA A 45 0.61 -3.22 -14.11
CA ALA A 45 1.59 -4.25 -14.42
C ALA A 45 2.57 -3.79 -15.52
N ALA A 46 2.06 -3.08 -16.54
CA ALA A 46 2.88 -2.47 -17.57
C ALA A 46 3.80 -1.37 -16.98
N GLU A 47 3.27 -0.48 -16.13
CA GLU A 47 4.07 0.55 -15.45
C GLU A 47 5.12 -0.08 -14.52
N SER A 48 4.74 -1.11 -13.76
CA SER A 48 5.66 -1.87 -12.89
C SER A 48 6.82 -2.44 -13.68
N THR A 49 6.53 -3.09 -14.81
CA THR A 49 7.55 -3.71 -15.67
C THR A 49 8.53 -2.66 -16.20
N HIS A 50 8.01 -1.51 -16.64
CA HIS A 50 8.84 -0.39 -17.07
C HIS A 50 9.71 0.14 -15.93
N LEU A 51 9.15 0.39 -14.75
CA LEU A 51 9.90 0.89 -13.59
C LEU A 51 11.02 -0.09 -13.19
N ILE A 52 10.70 -1.38 -13.07
CA ILE A 52 11.66 -2.44 -12.73
C ILE A 52 12.79 -2.54 -13.76
N SER A 53 12.51 -2.29 -15.05
CA SER A 53 13.53 -2.32 -16.11
C SER A 53 14.63 -1.26 -15.94
N THR A 54 14.29 -0.12 -15.33
CA THR A 54 15.20 1.01 -15.09
C THR A 54 15.92 0.98 -13.73
N MET A 55 15.60 0.01 -12.88
CA MET A 55 16.18 -0.12 -11.53
C MET A 55 17.58 -0.73 -11.59
N THR A 56 18.44 -0.34 -10.65
CA THR A 56 19.72 -1.02 -10.47
C THR A 56 19.52 -2.41 -9.87
N ASN A 57 20.51 -3.29 -10.02
CA ASN A 57 20.45 -4.66 -9.49
C ASN A 57 20.19 -4.69 -7.97
N GLU A 58 20.77 -3.76 -7.21
CA GLU A 58 20.54 -3.65 -5.76
C GLU A 58 19.09 -3.27 -5.43
N GLN A 59 18.54 -2.28 -6.15
CA GLN A 59 17.17 -1.83 -5.94
C GLN A 59 16.16 -2.94 -6.31
N ARG A 60 16.43 -3.67 -7.39
CA ARG A 60 15.61 -4.82 -7.81
C ARG A 60 15.64 -5.93 -6.78
N LYS A 61 16.83 -6.31 -6.30
CA LYS A 61 16.98 -7.36 -5.27
C LYS A 61 16.18 -7.05 -4.01
N PHE A 62 16.22 -5.80 -3.54
CA PHE A 62 15.42 -5.34 -2.41
C PHE A 62 13.91 -5.47 -2.67
N LEU A 63 13.45 -5.04 -3.86
CA LEU A 63 12.03 -5.11 -4.23
C LEU A 63 11.54 -6.56 -4.33
N ASP A 64 12.34 -7.45 -4.92
CA ASP A 64 12.03 -8.88 -5.04
C ASP A 64 11.91 -9.55 -3.66
N GLU A 65 12.77 -9.20 -2.70
CA GLU A 65 12.73 -9.72 -1.33
C GLU A 65 11.43 -9.36 -0.60
N ILE A 66 10.97 -8.10 -0.74
CA ILE A 66 9.69 -7.67 -0.15
C ILE A 66 8.51 -8.38 -0.80
N ILE A 67 8.49 -8.47 -2.13
CA ILE A 67 7.40 -9.13 -2.86
C ILE A 67 7.35 -10.61 -2.47
N HIS A 68 8.49 -11.28 -2.37
CA HIS A 68 8.59 -12.67 -1.97
C HIS A 68 8.14 -12.92 -0.53
N SER A 69 8.51 -12.07 0.41
CA SER A 69 8.00 -12.15 1.79
C SER A 69 6.48 -11.93 1.84
N THR A 70 5.97 -10.98 1.05
CA THR A 70 4.54 -10.67 0.98
C THR A 70 3.75 -11.84 0.41
N SER A 71 4.27 -12.53 -0.62
CA SER A 71 3.60 -13.67 -1.24
C SER A 71 3.53 -14.89 -0.32
N LYS A 72 4.49 -15.04 0.60
CA LYS A 72 4.48 -16.08 1.63
C LYS A 72 3.58 -15.78 2.83
N THR A 73 2.96 -14.59 2.90
CA THR A 73 2.20 -14.12 4.06
C THR A 73 2.99 -14.15 5.38
N GLU A 74 4.32 -14.19 5.29
CA GLU A 74 5.22 -14.04 6.42
C GLU A 74 5.30 -12.55 6.72
N GLY A 75 4.56 -12.10 7.75
CA GLY A 75 4.62 -10.70 8.17
C GLY A 75 6.07 -10.29 8.43
N ALA A 76 6.52 -9.22 7.78
CA ALA A 76 7.91 -8.77 7.84
C ALA A 76 8.00 -7.24 7.96
N ILE A 77 9.08 -6.79 8.59
CA ILE A 77 9.43 -5.37 8.73
C ILE A 77 10.74 -5.14 7.98
N PHE A 78 10.74 -4.19 7.06
CA PHE A 78 11.90 -3.85 6.24
C PHE A 78 12.42 -2.45 6.56
N PHE A 79 13.74 -2.33 6.74
CA PHE A 79 14.42 -1.05 6.91
C PHE A 79 15.22 -0.72 5.65
N VAL A 80 14.88 0.40 5.00
CA VAL A 80 15.60 0.87 3.80
C VAL A 80 16.56 1.98 4.18
N HIS A 81 17.85 1.66 4.21
CA HIS A 81 18.90 2.65 4.41
C HIS A 81 19.42 3.19 3.07
N GLY A 82 19.82 4.46 3.05
CA GLY A 82 20.38 5.08 1.85
C GLY A 82 20.70 6.56 2.10
N TYR A 83 21.75 7.06 1.46
CA TYR A 83 22.20 8.44 1.62
C TYR A 83 21.17 9.45 1.07
N GLY A 84 21.10 10.66 1.63
CA GLY A 84 20.17 11.71 1.17
C GLY A 84 20.28 11.94 -0.34
N GLY A 85 19.14 12.07 -1.04
CA GLY A 85 19.11 12.19 -2.50
C GLY A 85 19.13 10.86 -3.27
N THR A 86 19.25 9.70 -2.60
CA THR A 86 18.95 8.42 -3.26
C THR A 86 17.48 8.35 -3.63
N ARG A 87 17.20 7.74 -4.79
CA ARG A 87 15.89 7.46 -5.40
C ARG A 87 14.94 6.61 -4.52
N LYS A 88 14.89 6.79 -3.20
CA LYS A 88 14.01 6.08 -2.26
C LYS A 88 12.54 6.27 -2.60
N ALA A 89 12.15 7.50 -2.96
CA ALA A 89 10.78 7.78 -3.43
C ALA A 89 10.44 6.97 -4.69
N TYR A 90 11.40 6.77 -5.59
CA TYR A 90 11.25 5.92 -6.77
C TYR A 90 11.06 4.45 -6.39
N ASN A 91 11.86 3.94 -5.46
CA ASN A 91 11.71 2.57 -4.96
C ASN A 91 10.35 2.35 -4.29
N TRP A 92 9.89 3.30 -3.47
CA TRP A 92 8.56 3.23 -2.85
C TRP A 92 7.44 3.29 -3.88
N LYS A 93 7.57 4.12 -4.93
CA LYS A 93 6.63 4.16 -6.06
C LYS A 93 6.59 2.80 -6.77
N ALA A 94 7.74 2.25 -7.14
CA ALA A 94 7.84 0.95 -7.84
C ALA A 94 7.25 -0.18 -6.99
N LEU A 95 7.59 -0.25 -5.70
CA LEU A 95 7.06 -1.25 -4.78
C LEU A 95 5.53 -1.15 -4.65
N THR A 96 5.01 0.07 -4.52
CA THR A 96 3.57 0.31 -4.39
C THR A 96 2.83 -0.15 -5.64
N ILE A 97 3.33 0.18 -6.83
CA ILE A 97 2.73 -0.22 -8.11
C ILE A 97 2.77 -1.74 -8.28
N ALA A 98 3.90 -2.37 -7.98
CA ALA A 98 4.07 -3.82 -8.09
C ALA A 98 3.12 -4.58 -7.14
N LEU A 99 2.96 -4.12 -5.90
CA LEU A 99 2.04 -4.73 -4.95
C LEU A 99 0.57 -4.49 -5.32
N ARG A 100 0.23 -3.30 -5.82
CA ARG A 100 -1.14 -2.97 -6.26
C ARG A 100 -1.54 -3.73 -7.52
N SER A 101 -0.63 -3.96 -8.48
CA SER A 101 -0.93 -4.78 -9.66
C SER A 101 -1.26 -6.23 -9.30
N GLN A 102 -0.67 -6.74 -8.22
CA GLN A 102 -0.99 -8.06 -7.64
C GLN A 102 -2.28 -8.06 -6.79
N GLY A 103 -2.91 -6.89 -6.58
CA GLY A 103 -4.13 -6.73 -5.80
C GLY A 103 -3.91 -6.57 -4.29
N HIS A 104 -2.68 -6.34 -3.84
CA HIS A 104 -2.41 -6.02 -2.44
C HIS A 104 -2.85 -4.58 -2.10
N ILE A 105 -3.28 -4.39 -0.86
CA ILE A 105 -3.67 -3.09 -0.32
C ILE A 105 -2.45 -2.48 0.37
N VAL A 106 -1.91 -1.40 -0.20
CA VAL A 106 -0.71 -0.70 0.28
C VAL A 106 -1.09 0.65 0.88
N PHE A 107 -0.69 0.88 2.14
CA PHE A 107 -0.78 2.17 2.82
C PHE A 107 0.61 2.82 2.85
N ILE A 108 0.68 4.08 2.43
CA ILE A 108 1.90 4.89 2.50
C ILE A 108 1.67 5.97 3.56
N VAL A 109 2.58 6.07 4.51
CA VAL A 109 2.57 7.11 5.54
C VAL A 109 3.84 7.94 5.37
N THR A 110 3.68 9.26 5.26
CA THR A 110 4.78 10.21 5.21
C THR A 110 4.67 11.15 6.41
N SER A 111 5.73 11.30 7.19
CA SER A 111 5.81 12.35 8.20
C SER A 111 6.31 13.65 7.56
N SER A 112 5.75 14.79 7.97
CA SER A 112 6.21 16.15 7.64
C SER A 112 7.15 16.70 8.71
#